data_AF-A0A1I7B7C5-F1
#
_entry.id   AF-A0A1I7B7C5-F1
#
_cell.length_a   1.000
_cell.length_b   1.000
_cell.length_c   1.000
_cell.angle_alpha   90.00
_cell.angle_beta   90.00
_cell.angle_gamma   90.00
#
_symmetry.space_group_name_H-M   'P 1'
#
loop_
_entity.id
_entity.type
_entity.pdbx_description
1 polymer ?
#
loop_
_entity_poly.entity_id
_entity_poly.type
_entity_poly.pdbx_seq_one_letter_code
_entity_poly.pdbx_strand_id
1 'polypeptide(L)' 'MTAPEEPRERFRTLPEPVRPEDAVETVDAEPARPVETEGDERDRFLREAGG' A
#
# COMPACT_ATOMS: atom_id res chain seq x y z
N MET A 1 9.00 33.77 35.77
CA MET A 1 8.69 34.34 34.45
C MET A 1 9.30 33.42 33.41
N THR A 2 8.47 32.72 32.65
CA THR A 2 8.92 31.87 31.54
C THR A 2 9.44 32.79 30.43
N ALA A 3 10.64 32.51 29.90
CA ALA A 3 11.22 33.30 28.82
C ALA A 3 10.27 33.29 27.60
N PRO A 4 10.19 34.39 26.82
CA PRO A 4 9.40 34.42 25.61
C PRO A 4 9.95 33.36 24.64
N GLU A 5 9.09 32.46 24.20
CA GLU A 5 9.40 31.38 23.26
C GLU A 5 10.00 31.98 21.98
N GLU A 6 11.18 31.50 21.55
CA GLU A 6 11.86 32.06 20.38
C GLU A 6 11.05 31.70 19.12
N PRO A 7 10.56 32.66 18.32
CA PRO A 7 9.72 32.36 17.15
C PRO A 7 10.36 31.41 16.11
N ARG A 8 11.69 31.31 16.15
CA ARG A 8 12.50 30.45 15.27
C ARG A 8 12.48 28.99 15.69
N GLU A 9 12.22 28.69 16.96
CA GLU A 9 12.19 27.31 17.49
C GLU A 9 11.11 26.46 16.82
N ARG A 10 9.97 27.08 16.49
CA ARG A 10 8.85 26.43 15.78
C ARG A 10 9.21 25.84 14.42
N PHE A 11 10.24 26.37 13.76
CA PHE A 11 10.64 25.96 12.41
C PHE A 11 11.89 25.06 12.38
N ARG A 12 12.44 24.71 13.54
CA ARG A 12 13.59 23.79 13.64
C ARG A 12 13.19 22.32 13.50
N THR A 13 11.90 22.02 13.61
CA THR A 13 11.36 20.67 13.50
C THR A 13 10.33 20.63 12.38
N LEU A 14 10.46 19.65 11.50
CA LEU A 14 9.44 19.38 10.49
C LEU A 14 8.30 18.57 11.11
N PRO A 15 7.06 18.75 10.62
CA PRO A 15 5.97 17.85 10.96
C PRO A 15 6.30 16.40 10.58
N GLU A 16 5.62 15.45 11.21
CA GLU A 16 5.74 14.05 10.84
C GLU A 16 5.24 13.82 9.39
N PRO A 17 5.93 12.97 8.62
CA PRO A 17 5.52 12.66 7.25
C PRO A 17 4.24 11.84 7.25
N VAL A 18 3.33 12.17 6.34
CA VAL A 18 2.12 11.37 6.11
C VAL A 18 2.51 10.05 5.46
N ARG A 19 2.12 8.92 6.06
CA ARG A 19 2.38 7.60 5.49
C ARG A 19 1.22 7.21 4.56
N PRO A 20 1.46 6.37 3.54
CA PRO A 20 0.41 5.92 2.63
C PRO A 20 -0.80 5.32 3.36
N GLU A 21 -0.55 4.54 4.41
CA GLU A 21 -1.57 3.96 5.29
C GLU A 21 -2.41 5.00 6.03
N ASP A 22 -1.87 6.18 6.33
CA ASP A 22 -2.62 7.28 6.95
C ASP A 22 -3.46 8.05 5.92
N ALA A 23 -3.16 7.88 4.63
CA ALA A 23 -3.79 8.60 3.53
C ALA A 23 -4.90 7.81 2.83
N VAL A 24 -5.07 6.52 3.16
CA VAL A 24 -6.06 5.64 2.55
C VAL A 24 -6.92 4.97 3.61
N GLU A 25 -8.21 4.80 3.32
CA GLU A 25 -9.08 3.97 4.14
C GLU A 25 -8.94 2.51 3.69
N THR A 26 -8.60 1.60 4.61
CA THR A 26 -8.50 0.17 4.33
C THR A 26 -9.74 -0.56 4.81
N VAL A 27 -10.30 -1.42 3.95
CA VAL A 27 -11.38 -2.35 4.31
C VAL A 27 -10.80 -3.76 4.31
N ASP A 28 -11.20 -4.59 5.27
CA ASP A 28 -10.88 -6.02 5.28
C ASP A 28 -11.46 -6.68 4.03
N ALA A 29 -10.58 -6.96 3.06
CA ALA A 29 -10.93 -7.68 1.84
C ALA A 29 -10.65 -9.16 2.04
N GLU A 30 -11.54 -10.02 1.54
CA GLU A 30 -11.21 -11.43 1.41
C GLU A 30 -9.94 -11.58 0.55
N PRO A 31 -9.06 -12.55 0.88
CA PRO A 31 -7.84 -12.77 0.14
C PRO A 31 -8.17 -12.94 -1.36
N ALA A 32 -7.46 -12.16 -2.19
CA ALA A 32 -7.67 -12.19 -3.63
C ALA A 32 -7.52 -13.64 -4.13
N ARG A 33 -8.57 -14.17 -4.74
CA ARG A 33 -8.48 -15.45 -5.43
C ARG A 33 -7.51 -15.30 -6.60
N PRO A 34 -6.71 -16.33 -6.91
CA PRO A 34 -5.96 -16.33 -8.16
C PRO A 34 -6.92 -16.06 -9.31
N VAL A 35 -6.66 -14.99 -10.05
CA VAL A 35 -7.38 -14.71 -11.29
C VAL A 35 -6.75 -15.59 -12.35
N GLU A 36 -7.51 -16.50 -12.94
CA GLU A 36 -7.01 -17.31 -14.06
C GLU A 36 -6.62 -16.36 -15.20
N THR A 37 -5.41 -16.51 -15.69
CA THR A 37 -4.88 -15.76 -16.82
C THR A 37 -5.01 -16.58 -18.09
N GLU A 38 -4.96 -15.93 -19.26
CA GLU A 38 -4.92 -16.62 -20.56
C GLU A 38 -3.75 -17.64 -20.65
N GLY A 39 -2.67 -17.41 -19.89
CA GLY A 39 -1.56 -18.35 -19.77
C GLY A 39 -1.95 -19.66 -19.08
N ASP A 40 -2.77 -19.58 -18.02
CA ASP A 40 -3.26 -20.73 -17.27
C ASP A 40 -4.20 -21.61 -18.12
N GLU A 41 -5.04 -20.96 -18.94
CA GLU A 41 -5.93 -21.63 -19.88
C GLU A 41 -5.15 -22.36 -20.98
N ARG A 42 -4.13 -21.70 -21.55
CA ARG A 42 -3.25 -22.30 -22.56
C ARG A 42 -2.51 -23.51 -21.99
N ASP A 43 -1.96 -23.38 -20.79
CA ASP A 43 -1.19 -24.46 -20.15
C ASP A 43 -2.09 -25.64 -19.78
N ARG A 44 -3.36 -25.39 -19.41
CA ARG A 44 -4.39 -26.43 -19.27
C ARG A 44 -4.67 -27.13 -20.59
N PHE A 45 -4.93 -26.37 -21.66
CA PHE A 45 -5.22 -26.90 -22.99
C PHE A 45 -4.07 -27.75 -23.54
N LEU A 46 -2.82 -27.30 -23.40
CA LEU A 46 -1.64 -28.05 -23.84
C LEU A 46 -1.46 -29.36 -23.07
N ARG A 47 -1.77 -29.37 -21.77
CA ARG A 47 -1.74 -30.59 -20.93
C ARG A 47 -2.82 -31.59 -21.36
N GLU A 48 -4.02 -31.11 -21.67
CA GLU A 48 -5.14 -31.96 -22.12
C GLU A 48 -4.90 -32.52 -23.53
N ALA A 49 -4.29 -31.75 -24.42
CA ALA A 49 -4.00 -32.16 -25.80
C ALA A 49 -2.74 -33.05 -25.93
N GLY A 50 -1.81 -32.96 -24.98
CA GLY A 50 -0.54 -33.68 -24.97
C GLY A 50 -0.55 -35.04 -24.26
N GLY A 51 -1.74 -35.58 -23.94
CA GLY A 51 -1.93 -36.91 -23.34
C GLY A 51 -1.66 -38.07 -24.29
#